data_AF-A0A848VMJ2-F1
#
_entry.id   AF-A0A848VMJ2-F1
#
_cell.length_a   1.000
_cell.length_b   1.000
_cell.length_c   1.000
_cell.angle_alpha   90.00
_cell.angle_beta   90.00
_cell.angle_gamma   90.00
#
_symmetry.space_group_name_H-M   'P 1'
#
loop_
_entity.id
_entity.type
_entity.pdbx_description
1 polymer ?
#
loop_
_entity_poly.entity_id
_entity_poly.type
_entity_poly.pdbx_seq_one_letter_code
_entity_poly.pdbx_strand_id
1 'polypeptide(L)'
;MQSPLKLVLLPVSMAVVLMSGQSAGDLPRDQSALFSGSGNCASCHTPDAQDPAALRGADGSDVSPPSFWRGTMMANAAKDPLWQAKVSAEVAANPSLAEAIEDKCSTCHAPMGRTEAREEGRLYSLAEMNADPLALDGVSCTVCHQIDPDNLGQDESFSGGYAIGHDQTIYGPYTEPFGWPMLAMSGYEPVFGEHMGSSELCATCHTLFTDSVDETGQVTGRLPEQTPYLEWLNSSYPGEDIQCQTCHMPVESAPVPIANTPRGLDARAPFYRHEFVGGNAFMLSVLRDNAEELGVTAETVHFDSTIARTRRMLASSATVTAEPIWDGDTLEVAVSVQNWSGHKLPTGYPSRRVWLEVKLQRPSGETVFHSGAWNASGSLLAGEGGLEPHRDVIRSENQVQIYESVLGTPSGDVTYGLLRASQYLKDNRIPPVGWKADGPRGEDAAVEGRATSDGNFNRGAIGEGSGSDRVTYRIPAGDGGYLLEVNLLYQSVRPNYVADLFGYDTEAVDRFERMYEATENAPERIASTAVEVGASVSTDGPGLPKLPANLQVYPNPAADGVWINSDRRDAQVVVFDLLGRRVRTLSGVHWDLTDTAGSRVSPGLYLVVQEPQSAGTHSAPGTWPRSATVTVLR
;
A
#
# COMPACT_ATOMS: atom_id res chain seq x y z
N MET A 1 20.76 -51.53 -51.42
CA MET A 1 20.56 -50.07 -51.37
C MET A 1 19.61 -49.77 -50.23
N GLN A 2 20.15 -49.43 -49.06
CA GLN A 2 19.41 -49.00 -47.89
C GLN A 2 20.19 -47.81 -47.31
N SER A 3 19.55 -46.63 -47.31
CA SER A 3 20.09 -45.40 -46.74
C SER A 3 20.12 -45.48 -45.21
N PRO A 4 21.20 -45.01 -44.54
CA PRO A 4 21.19 -44.86 -43.09
C PRO A 4 20.56 -43.53 -42.68
N LEU A 5 19.74 -43.59 -41.63
CA LEU A 5 19.20 -42.48 -40.85
C LEU A 5 20.35 -41.56 -40.38
N LYS A 6 20.28 -40.26 -40.68
CA LYS A 6 21.14 -39.24 -40.05
C LYS A 6 20.44 -38.75 -38.78
N LEU A 7 21.05 -39.03 -37.63
CA LEU A 7 20.72 -38.46 -36.33
C LEU A 7 21.18 -36.99 -36.32
N VAL A 8 20.25 -36.04 -36.23
CA VAL A 8 20.55 -34.62 -36.04
C VAL A 8 20.64 -34.35 -34.55
N LEU A 9 21.86 -34.15 -34.04
CA LEU A 9 22.13 -33.62 -32.70
C LEU A 9 21.93 -32.11 -32.75
N LEU A 10 20.85 -31.62 -32.14
CA LEU A 10 20.67 -30.20 -31.81
C LEU A 10 21.56 -29.88 -30.59
N PRO A 11 22.44 -28.86 -30.66
CA PRO A 11 23.19 -28.44 -29.50
C PRO A 11 22.24 -27.72 -28.53
N VAL A 12 22.08 -28.28 -27.33
CA VAL A 12 21.48 -27.57 -26.21
C VAL A 12 22.51 -26.56 -25.72
N SER A 13 22.41 -25.32 -26.18
CA SER A 13 23.13 -24.19 -25.60
C SER A 13 22.56 -23.91 -24.22
N MET A 14 23.19 -24.49 -23.19
CA MET A 14 22.94 -24.18 -21.80
C MET A 14 23.49 -22.77 -21.56
N ALA A 15 22.63 -21.76 -21.67
CA ALA A 15 22.94 -20.40 -21.26
C ALA A 15 23.13 -20.40 -19.74
N VAL A 16 24.38 -20.44 -19.30
CA VAL A 16 24.74 -20.11 -17.93
C VAL A 16 24.55 -18.60 -17.81
N VAL A 17 23.42 -18.18 -17.23
CA VAL A 17 23.28 -16.84 -16.68
C VAL A 17 24.27 -16.76 -15.52
N LEU A 18 25.44 -16.19 -15.78
CA LEU A 18 26.36 -15.77 -14.74
C LEU A 18 25.65 -14.63 -14.00
N MET A 19 24.99 -14.95 -12.89
CA MET A 19 24.65 -13.95 -11.89
C MET A 19 25.98 -13.47 -11.30
N SER A 20 26.51 -12.37 -11.84
CA SER A 20 27.54 -11.59 -11.19
C SER A 20 26.95 -11.06 -9.89
N GLY A 21 27.22 -11.73 -8.78
CA GLY A 21 26.96 -11.16 -7.47
C GLY A 21 27.77 -9.88 -7.32
N GLN A 22 27.10 -8.74 -7.27
CA GLN A 22 27.73 -7.46 -7.00
C GLN A 22 28.20 -7.48 -5.54
N SER A 23 29.49 -7.22 -5.28
CA SER A 23 30.01 -7.04 -3.92
C SER A 23 29.44 -5.75 -3.33
N ALA A 24 29.03 -5.76 -2.05
CA ALA A 24 28.60 -4.56 -1.34
C ALA A 24 29.57 -3.40 -1.53
N GLY A 25 29.04 -2.20 -1.75
CA GLY A 25 29.78 -0.99 -1.42
C GLY A 25 29.96 -0.91 0.09
N ASP A 26 31.15 -0.50 0.54
CA ASP A 26 31.39 -0.22 1.94
C ASP A 26 30.47 0.92 2.40
N LEU A 27 29.89 0.77 3.59
CA LEU A 27 29.14 1.87 4.22
C LEU A 27 30.10 3.02 4.56
N PRO A 28 29.72 4.30 4.34
CA PRO A 28 30.53 5.46 4.67
C PRO A 28 31.02 5.45 6.12
N ARG A 29 32.30 5.80 6.32
CA ARG A 29 32.93 5.92 7.64
C ARG A 29 33.40 7.33 7.97
N ASP A 30 33.13 8.26 7.06
CA ASP A 30 33.39 9.67 7.22
C ASP A 30 32.71 10.19 8.49
N GLN A 31 33.31 11.23 9.07
CA GLN A 31 32.85 11.86 10.29
C GLN A 31 33.01 13.37 10.14
N SER A 32 32.09 14.10 10.75
CA SER A 32 32.15 15.54 10.91
C SER A 32 32.09 15.90 12.40
N ALA A 33 31.90 17.18 12.70
CA ALA A 33 31.64 17.61 14.07
C ALA A 33 30.31 17.10 14.63
N LEU A 34 29.31 16.85 13.77
CA LEU A 34 27.93 16.54 14.15
C LEU A 34 27.51 15.11 13.81
N PHE A 35 28.06 14.54 12.74
CA PHE A 35 27.57 13.29 12.18
C PHE A 35 28.69 12.28 11.96
N SER A 36 28.27 11.03 11.88
CA SER A 36 29.11 9.90 11.53
C SER A 36 28.35 9.01 10.57
N GLY A 37 29.06 8.54 9.54
CA GLY A 37 28.51 7.60 8.57
C GLY A 37 28.13 6.26 9.21
N SER A 38 27.15 5.59 8.59
CA SER A 38 26.57 4.32 9.02
C SER A 38 27.58 3.19 9.17
N GLY A 39 28.71 3.23 8.46
CA GLY A 39 29.78 2.24 8.54
C GLY A 39 30.47 2.20 9.90
N ASN A 40 30.50 3.31 10.64
CA ASN A 40 31.01 3.35 12.01
C ASN A 40 30.03 2.73 13.02
N CYS A 41 28.72 2.81 12.76
CA CYS A 41 27.69 2.14 13.55
C CYS A 41 27.70 0.62 13.26
N ALA A 42 27.85 0.26 11.99
CA ALA A 42 27.84 -1.12 11.53
C ALA A 42 28.97 -1.98 12.14
N SER A 43 30.08 -1.41 12.60
CA SER A 43 31.14 -2.20 13.24
C SER A 43 30.67 -2.96 14.48
N CYS A 44 29.71 -2.38 15.22
CA CYS A 44 29.14 -2.97 16.42
C CYS A 44 27.71 -3.47 16.20
N HIS A 45 26.98 -2.84 15.28
CA HIS A 45 25.59 -3.14 15.01
C HIS A 45 25.37 -4.09 13.82
N THR A 46 26.25 -5.07 13.61
CA THR A 46 26.02 -6.21 12.68
C THR A 46 26.39 -7.53 13.36
N PRO A 47 25.88 -8.68 12.90
CA PRO A 47 26.35 -9.97 13.38
C PRO A 47 27.83 -10.14 13.08
N ASP A 48 28.59 -10.75 13.99
CA ASP A 48 29.96 -11.16 13.74
C ASP A 48 30.14 -12.67 14.03
N ALA A 49 31.25 -13.26 13.56
CA ALA A 49 31.50 -14.69 13.73
C ALA A 49 31.94 -15.06 15.16
N GLN A 50 32.28 -14.08 15.99
CA GLN A 50 32.81 -14.25 17.33
C GLN A 50 31.74 -14.08 18.43
N ASP A 51 30.61 -13.45 18.12
CA ASP A 51 29.39 -13.36 18.90
C ASP A 51 28.18 -13.74 18.02
N PRO A 52 27.96 -15.05 17.81
CA PRO A 52 26.93 -15.53 16.89
C PRO A 52 25.51 -15.25 17.39
N ALA A 53 25.31 -14.78 18.63
CA ALA A 53 23.99 -14.45 19.17
C ALA A 53 23.61 -12.97 18.97
N ALA A 54 24.60 -12.09 18.79
CA ALA A 54 24.33 -10.67 18.58
C ALA A 54 23.54 -10.42 17.30
N LEU A 55 22.50 -9.58 17.42
CA LEU A 55 21.66 -9.12 16.30
C LEU A 55 21.05 -10.26 15.48
N ARG A 56 20.64 -11.32 16.18
CA ARG A 56 19.87 -12.40 15.59
C ARG A 56 18.46 -12.50 16.17
N GLY A 57 17.50 -12.73 15.29
CA GLY A 57 16.13 -13.06 15.66
C GLY A 57 16.02 -14.46 16.27
N ALA A 58 14.81 -14.82 16.71
CA ALA A 58 14.54 -16.12 17.34
C ALA A 58 14.88 -17.32 16.44
N ASP A 59 14.80 -17.13 15.12
CA ASP A 59 15.10 -18.13 14.09
C ASP A 59 16.57 -18.12 13.63
N GLY A 60 17.41 -17.27 14.24
CA GLY A 60 18.83 -17.10 13.88
C GLY A 60 19.07 -16.20 12.65
N SER A 61 18.02 -15.62 12.07
CA SER A 61 18.16 -14.64 10.99
C SER A 61 18.87 -13.38 11.49
N ASP A 62 19.64 -12.73 10.60
CA ASP A 62 20.19 -11.40 10.88
C ASP A 62 19.03 -10.40 10.98
N VAL A 63 18.96 -9.66 12.10
CA VAL A 63 18.00 -8.59 12.34
C VAL A 63 18.67 -7.23 12.56
N SER A 64 19.94 -7.12 12.17
CA SER A 64 20.74 -5.93 12.40
C SER A 64 20.21 -4.69 11.68
N PRO A 65 20.26 -3.50 12.34
CA PRO A 65 19.80 -2.27 11.73
C PRO A 65 20.44 -1.95 10.37
N PRO A 66 21.77 -2.06 10.16
CA PRO A 66 22.39 -1.76 8.86
C PRO A 66 21.90 -2.69 7.73
N SER A 67 21.71 -3.98 7.99
CA SER A 67 21.22 -4.94 6.98
C SER A 67 19.79 -4.62 6.54
N PHE A 68 18.94 -4.19 7.47
CA PHE A 68 17.56 -3.81 7.19
C PHE A 68 17.45 -2.44 6.53
N TRP A 69 18.19 -1.45 7.04
CA TRP A 69 18.15 -0.06 6.62
C TRP A 69 18.75 0.19 5.24
N ARG A 70 19.91 -0.40 4.92
CA ARG A 70 20.69 0.00 3.74
C ARG A 70 19.96 -0.19 2.40
N GLY A 71 19.05 -1.16 2.33
CA GLY A 71 18.23 -1.43 1.15
C GLY A 71 16.92 -0.63 1.10
N THR A 72 16.70 0.34 1.98
CA THR A 72 15.48 1.16 2.05
C THR A 72 15.60 2.44 1.24
N MET A 73 14.47 3.11 0.98
CA MET A 73 14.49 4.45 0.40
C MET A 73 15.16 5.48 1.33
N MET A 74 15.14 5.30 2.64
CA MET A 74 15.80 6.21 3.59
C MET A 74 17.32 6.22 3.40
N ALA A 75 17.94 5.03 3.33
CA ALA A 75 19.38 4.90 3.08
C ALA A 75 19.83 5.40 1.70
N ASN A 76 18.89 5.50 0.76
CA ASN A 76 19.17 5.89 -0.62
C ASN A 76 18.46 7.22 -0.98
N ALA A 77 18.02 8.00 0.00
CA ALA A 77 17.18 9.18 -0.23
C ALA A 77 17.89 10.26 -1.08
N ALA A 78 19.18 10.47 -0.86
CA ALA A 78 20.02 11.37 -1.66
C ALA A 78 20.43 10.77 -3.01
N LYS A 79 20.41 9.44 -3.14
CA LYS A 79 20.81 8.68 -4.34
C LYS A 79 19.64 8.37 -5.27
N ASP A 80 18.41 8.63 -4.82
CA ASP A 80 17.19 8.37 -5.57
C ASP A 80 17.22 9.17 -6.90
N PRO A 81 17.31 8.50 -8.06
CA PRO A 81 17.42 9.19 -9.34
C PRO A 81 16.14 9.92 -9.73
N LEU A 82 14.96 9.47 -9.26
CA LEU A 82 13.71 10.19 -9.46
C LEU A 82 13.72 11.50 -8.68
N TRP A 83 14.18 11.47 -7.43
CA TRP A 83 14.30 12.67 -6.62
C TRP A 83 15.30 13.65 -7.22
N GLN A 84 16.52 13.22 -7.57
CA GLN A 84 17.52 14.10 -8.18
C GLN A 84 17.02 14.71 -9.50
N ALA A 85 16.37 13.90 -10.35
CA ALA A 85 15.74 14.39 -11.58
C ALA A 85 14.70 15.47 -11.26
N LYS A 86 13.82 15.23 -10.28
CA LYS A 86 12.79 16.19 -9.90
C LYS A 86 13.36 17.50 -9.37
N VAL A 87 14.34 17.45 -8.46
CA VAL A 87 14.99 18.68 -7.94
C VAL A 87 15.62 19.45 -9.10
N SER A 88 16.35 18.77 -9.99
CA SER A 88 16.97 19.44 -11.14
C SER A 88 15.94 20.09 -12.09
N ALA A 89 14.77 19.46 -12.28
CA ALA A 89 13.69 20.01 -13.09
C ALA A 89 13.04 21.23 -12.44
N GLU A 90 12.83 21.23 -11.11
CA GLU A 90 12.34 22.41 -10.39
C GLU A 90 13.34 23.58 -10.44
N VAL A 91 14.65 23.29 -10.38
CA VAL A 91 15.72 24.29 -10.56
C VAL A 91 15.72 24.83 -11.99
N ALA A 92 15.60 23.96 -13.00
CA ALA A 92 15.51 24.38 -14.40
C ALA A 92 14.27 25.24 -14.68
N ALA A 93 13.14 24.93 -14.04
CA ALA A 93 11.90 25.70 -14.12
C ALA A 93 12.01 27.05 -13.40
N ASN A 94 12.80 27.14 -12.32
CA ASN A 94 12.92 28.33 -11.49
C ASN A 94 14.39 28.71 -11.20
N PRO A 95 15.19 29.13 -12.21
CA PRO A 95 16.63 29.30 -12.05
C PRO A 95 17.03 30.32 -10.99
N SER A 96 16.20 31.35 -10.74
CA SER A 96 16.44 32.35 -9.70
C SER A 96 16.30 31.81 -8.28
N LEU A 97 15.71 30.63 -8.10
CA LEU A 97 15.48 29.97 -6.81
C LEU A 97 16.36 28.72 -6.64
N ALA A 98 17.33 28.48 -7.53
CA ALA A 98 18.12 27.25 -7.58
C ALA A 98 18.67 26.85 -6.20
N GLU A 99 19.45 27.72 -5.54
CA GLU A 99 20.05 27.43 -4.23
C GLU A 99 19.01 27.16 -3.13
N ALA A 100 17.85 27.85 -3.18
CA ALA A 100 16.78 27.66 -2.20
C ALA A 100 16.05 26.33 -2.40
N ILE A 101 15.86 25.90 -3.64
CA ILE A 101 15.24 24.61 -3.99
C ILE A 101 16.13 23.47 -3.53
N GLU A 102 17.42 23.52 -3.90
CA GLU A 102 18.38 22.46 -3.57
C GLU A 102 18.53 22.30 -2.04
N ASP A 103 18.63 23.41 -1.29
CA ASP A 103 18.68 23.38 0.18
C ASP A 103 17.40 22.79 0.79
N LYS A 104 16.23 23.25 0.31
CA LYS A 104 14.94 22.81 0.84
C LYS A 104 14.73 21.31 0.63
N CYS A 105 14.99 20.81 -0.57
CA CYS A 105 14.85 19.39 -0.88
C CYS A 105 15.85 18.52 -0.11
N SER A 106 17.08 19.01 0.09
CA SER A 106 18.13 18.31 0.81
C SER A 106 17.86 18.20 2.31
N THR A 107 16.93 19.00 2.86
CA THR A 107 16.59 18.96 4.28
C THR A 107 16.12 17.56 4.72
N CYS A 108 15.31 16.88 3.91
CA CYS A 108 14.81 15.53 4.24
C CYS A 108 15.56 14.41 3.51
N HIS A 109 16.19 14.70 2.36
CA HIS A 109 16.83 13.67 1.51
C HIS A 109 18.34 13.51 1.75
N ALA A 110 19.01 14.57 2.20
CA ALA A 110 20.43 14.58 2.57
C ALA A 110 20.63 15.32 3.93
N PRO A 111 19.90 14.90 4.99
CA PRO A 111 19.81 15.67 6.23
C PRO A 111 21.15 15.95 6.92
N MET A 112 22.13 15.02 6.88
CA MET A 112 23.43 15.22 7.54
C MET A 112 24.19 16.41 6.94
N GLY A 113 24.50 16.33 5.64
CA GLY A 113 25.24 17.40 4.95
C GLY A 113 24.50 18.73 4.95
N ARG A 114 23.16 18.71 4.80
CA ARG A 114 22.36 19.93 4.86
C ARG A 114 22.39 20.56 6.26
N THR A 115 22.23 19.78 7.33
CA THR A 115 22.30 20.30 8.70
C THR A 115 23.68 20.92 8.98
N GLU A 116 24.77 20.28 8.56
CA GLU A 116 26.13 20.83 8.69
C GLU A 116 26.29 22.17 7.97
N ALA A 117 25.82 22.26 6.72
CA ALA A 117 25.84 23.50 5.96
C ALA A 117 25.07 24.63 6.66
N ARG A 118 23.94 24.30 7.30
CA ARG A 118 23.13 25.28 8.04
C ARG A 118 23.81 25.77 9.31
N GLU A 119 24.52 24.90 10.03
CA GLU A 119 25.35 25.28 11.19
C GLU A 119 26.49 26.23 10.78
N GLU A 120 26.99 26.10 9.56
CA GLU A 120 27.96 27.02 8.97
C GLU A 120 27.32 28.31 8.40
N GLY A 121 26.00 28.46 8.51
CA GLY A 121 25.26 29.64 8.06
C GLY A 121 25.09 29.75 6.55
N ARG A 122 25.17 28.64 5.81
CA ARG A 122 25.06 28.60 4.35
C ARG A 122 23.94 27.66 3.87
N LEU A 123 23.60 27.80 2.59
CA LEU A 123 22.73 26.86 1.88
C LEU A 123 23.52 25.65 1.42
N TYR A 124 22.81 24.57 1.08
CA TYR A 124 23.40 23.31 0.64
C TYR A 124 22.96 22.94 -0.78
N SER A 125 23.91 22.86 -1.71
CA SER A 125 23.65 22.57 -3.12
C SER A 125 23.67 21.07 -3.43
N LEU A 126 23.07 20.66 -4.55
CA LEU A 126 23.17 19.29 -5.06
C LEU A 126 24.61 18.93 -5.44
N ALA A 127 25.41 19.91 -5.87
CA ALA A 127 26.82 19.67 -6.19
C ALA A 127 27.63 19.31 -4.94
N GLU A 128 27.39 20.00 -3.82
CA GLU A 128 28.01 19.67 -2.54
C GLU A 128 27.52 18.31 -2.03
N MET A 129 26.20 18.07 -2.07
CA MET A 129 25.60 16.79 -1.70
C MET A 129 26.24 15.61 -2.43
N ASN A 130 26.42 15.71 -3.75
CA ASN A 130 27.02 14.64 -4.55
C ASN A 130 28.51 14.43 -4.28
N ALA A 131 29.19 15.40 -3.65
CA ALA A 131 30.59 15.30 -3.24
C ALA A 131 30.78 14.88 -1.78
N ASP A 132 29.69 14.76 -1.01
CA ASP A 132 29.69 14.54 0.42
C ASP A 132 29.26 13.10 0.77
N PRO A 133 30.17 12.25 1.28
CA PRO A 133 29.85 10.88 1.67
C PRO A 133 28.80 10.76 2.78
N LEU A 134 28.68 11.74 3.68
CA LEU A 134 27.67 11.75 4.74
C LEU A 134 26.30 12.06 4.12
N ALA A 135 26.22 13.04 3.24
CA ALA A 135 24.97 13.33 2.52
C ALA A 135 24.48 12.13 1.69
N LEU A 136 25.41 11.45 1.00
CA LEU A 136 25.12 10.25 0.22
C LEU A 136 24.79 9.00 1.05
N ASP A 137 24.96 9.05 2.37
CA ASP A 137 24.47 8.02 3.31
C ASP A 137 22.98 8.19 3.62
N GLY A 138 22.31 9.19 3.05
CA GLY A 138 20.87 9.42 3.12
C GLY A 138 20.37 9.76 4.52
N VAL A 139 19.16 9.29 4.85
CA VAL A 139 18.60 9.41 6.20
C VAL A 139 19.21 8.31 7.07
N SER A 140 20.40 8.61 7.62
CA SER A 140 21.28 7.64 8.31
C SER A 140 21.11 7.64 9.84
N CYS A 141 21.85 6.75 10.50
CA CYS A 141 21.75 6.43 11.93
C CYS A 141 21.88 7.69 12.81
N THR A 142 22.90 8.50 12.55
CA THR A 142 23.20 9.67 13.38
C THR A 142 22.27 10.85 13.13
N VAL A 143 21.41 10.83 12.11
CA VAL A 143 20.33 11.83 12.00
C VAL A 143 19.21 11.44 12.93
N CYS A 144 18.55 10.31 12.66
CA CYS A 144 17.34 9.91 13.37
C CYS A 144 17.57 9.80 14.88
N HIS A 145 18.71 9.20 15.26
CA HIS A 145 18.99 8.99 16.67
C HIS A 145 19.55 10.23 17.38
N GLN A 146 19.89 11.33 16.71
CA GLN A 146 20.28 12.57 17.40
C GLN A 146 19.14 13.58 17.51
N ILE A 147 17.99 13.33 16.87
CA ILE A 147 16.86 14.26 16.93
C ILE A 147 16.40 14.43 18.38
N ASP A 148 16.39 15.67 18.84
CA ASP A 148 15.90 16.05 20.16
C ASP A 148 14.37 15.90 20.26
N PRO A 149 13.84 15.62 21.46
CA PRO A 149 12.41 15.49 21.69
C PRO A 149 11.65 16.83 21.59
N ASP A 150 12.38 17.95 21.60
CA ASP A 150 11.79 19.28 21.67
C ASP A 150 10.96 19.61 20.41
N ASN A 151 9.73 20.10 20.65
CA ASN A 151 8.76 20.53 19.63
C ASN A 151 8.31 19.45 18.64
N LEU A 152 8.66 18.18 18.82
CA LEU A 152 8.21 17.11 17.93
C LEU A 152 6.67 17.06 17.88
N GLY A 153 6.13 16.94 16.67
CA GLY A 153 4.68 16.96 16.41
C GLY A 153 4.07 18.36 16.34
N GLN A 154 4.85 19.42 16.56
CA GLN A 154 4.43 20.82 16.37
C GLN A 154 4.87 21.37 15.01
N ASP A 155 4.25 22.47 14.56
CA ASP A 155 4.50 23.08 13.25
C ASP A 155 5.97 23.43 13.01
N GLU A 156 6.70 23.81 14.06
CA GLU A 156 8.12 24.16 14.01
C GLU A 156 9.01 22.96 13.65
N SER A 157 8.58 21.75 14.00
CA SER A 157 9.32 20.50 13.75
C SER A 157 9.12 19.97 12.34
N PHE A 158 8.02 20.35 11.68
CA PHE A 158 7.64 19.87 10.36
C PHE A 158 8.56 20.40 9.26
N SER A 159 8.51 19.76 8.09
CA SER A 159 9.28 20.12 6.90
C SER A 159 10.80 20.16 7.13
N GLY A 160 11.27 19.25 8.00
CA GLY A 160 12.66 19.07 8.40
C GLY A 160 13.15 20.04 9.47
N GLY A 161 12.24 20.57 10.31
CA GLY A 161 12.55 21.47 11.41
C GLY A 161 12.99 20.77 12.71
N TYR A 162 13.56 19.57 12.61
CA TYR A 162 14.08 18.86 13.77
C TYR A 162 15.28 19.61 14.40
N ALA A 163 15.47 19.45 15.71
CA ALA A 163 16.63 19.92 16.44
C ALA A 163 17.59 18.77 16.73
N ILE A 164 18.90 19.05 16.74
CA ILE A 164 19.97 18.12 17.10
C ILE A 164 20.94 18.87 18.02
N GLY A 165 21.34 18.22 19.12
CA GLY A 165 22.34 18.72 20.05
C GLY A 165 23.78 18.70 19.50
N HIS A 166 24.69 19.40 20.20
CA HIS A 166 26.13 19.46 19.85
C HIS A 166 27.02 18.61 20.77
N ASP A 167 26.42 17.80 21.64
CA ASP A 167 27.10 17.01 22.67
C ASP A 167 27.27 15.53 22.28
N GLN A 168 26.97 15.17 21.03
CA GLN A 168 27.06 13.81 20.51
C GLN A 168 26.16 12.82 21.29
N THR A 169 25.06 13.30 21.85
CA THR A 169 24.02 12.46 22.45
C THR A 169 23.26 11.72 21.35
N ILE A 170 23.02 10.42 21.56
CA ILE A 170 22.24 9.60 20.63
C ILE A 170 21.16 8.82 21.40
N TYR A 171 19.92 8.88 20.94
CA TYR A 171 18.75 8.37 21.63
C TYR A 171 18.39 6.96 21.19
N GLY A 172 18.02 6.11 22.15
CA GLY A 172 17.45 4.78 21.90
C GLY A 172 16.26 4.49 22.81
N PRO A 173 15.48 3.43 22.52
CA PRO A 173 14.24 3.13 23.24
C PRO A 173 14.48 2.40 24.60
N TYR A 174 15.73 2.19 25.00
CA TYR A 174 16.07 1.38 26.17
C TYR A 174 16.59 2.24 27.33
N THR A 175 16.03 2.01 28.52
CA THR A 175 16.55 2.58 29.76
C THR A 175 17.90 1.97 30.13
N GLU A 176 18.72 2.74 30.84
CA GLU A 176 20.04 2.32 31.34
C GLU A 176 20.93 1.70 30.24
N PRO A 177 21.26 2.45 29.17
CA PRO A 177 22.16 1.96 28.13
C PRO A 177 23.58 1.74 28.69
N PHE A 178 24.25 0.69 28.20
CA PHE A 178 25.66 0.47 28.54
C PHE A 178 26.55 1.33 27.62
N GLY A 179 26.72 2.60 27.98
CA GLY A 179 27.19 3.63 27.03
C GLY A 179 28.69 3.69 26.75
N TRP A 180 29.55 3.38 27.72
CA TRP A 180 31.01 3.57 27.58
C TRP A 180 31.64 2.97 26.31
N PRO A 181 31.29 1.75 25.85
CA PRO A 181 31.83 1.21 24.61
C PRO A 181 31.45 2.02 23.37
N MET A 182 30.20 2.49 23.30
CA MET A 182 29.72 3.32 22.19
C MET A 182 30.44 4.67 22.17
N LEU A 183 30.56 5.33 23.33
CA LEU A 183 31.29 6.58 23.47
C LEU A 183 32.76 6.42 23.06
N ALA A 184 33.43 5.35 23.53
CA ALA A 184 34.84 5.12 23.26
C ALA A 184 35.15 4.77 21.79
N MET A 185 34.20 4.14 21.08
CA MET A 185 34.43 3.66 19.70
C MET A 185 33.86 4.59 18.63
N SER A 186 32.73 5.25 18.90
CA SER A 186 32.02 6.10 17.93
C SER A 186 32.03 7.59 18.28
N GLY A 187 32.30 7.94 19.54
CA GLY A 187 32.19 9.31 20.05
C GLY A 187 30.80 9.67 20.58
N TYR A 188 29.78 8.83 20.37
CA TYR A 188 28.41 9.12 20.79
C TYR A 188 28.06 8.54 22.16
N GLU A 189 27.36 9.30 22.98
CA GLU A 189 26.82 8.86 24.27
C GLU A 189 25.36 8.39 24.09
N PRO A 190 25.06 7.09 24.29
CA PRO A 190 23.69 6.60 24.16
C PRO A 190 22.86 6.97 25.38
N VAL A 191 21.67 7.51 25.13
CA VAL A 191 20.71 7.96 26.14
C VAL A 191 19.33 7.37 25.84
N PHE A 192 18.53 7.12 26.87
CA PHE A 192 17.13 6.76 26.69
C PHE A 192 16.33 7.96 26.15
N GLY A 193 15.62 7.77 25.04
CA GLY A 193 14.68 8.76 24.49
C GLY A 193 13.31 8.12 24.28
N GLU A 194 12.31 8.59 25.03
CA GLU A 194 10.91 8.12 24.90
C GLU A 194 10.34 8.41 23.51
N HIS A 195 10.72 9.54 22.90
CA HIS A 195 10.32 9.97 21.56
C HIS A 195 10.79 9.05 20.44
N MET A 196 11.77 8.17 20.67
CA MET A 196 12.19 7.17 19.69
C MET A 196 11.06 6.20 19.32
N GLY A 197 10.10 6.01 20.23
CA GLY A 197 8.91 5.19 20.01
C GLY A 197 7.68 5.95 19.48
N SER A 198 7.76 7.25 19.24
CA SER A 198 6.58 8.09 18.92
C SER A 198 6.54 8.53 17.46
N SER A 199 5.33 8.66 16.89
CA SER A 199 5.13 9.06 15.49
C SER A 199 5.63 10.49 15.20
N GLU A 200 5.70 11.34 16.22
CA GLU A 200 6.19 12.72 16.15
C GLU A 200 7.64 12.81 15.67
N LEU A 201 8.48 11.81 15.94
CA LEU A 201 9.84 11.74 15.38
C LEU A 201 9.79 11.68 13.85
N CYS A 202 8.93 10.80 13.31
CA CYS A 202 8.75 10.65 11.87
C CYS A 202 8.14 11.91 11.24
N ALA A 203 7.28 12.62 11.98
CA ALA A 203 6.57 13.81 11.53
C ALA A 203 7.48 14.94 11.05
N THR A 204 8.73 14.97 11.51
CA THR A 204 9.73 15.97 11.11
C THR A 204 9.95 16.01 9.60
N CYS A 205 10.14 14.84 8.98
CA CYS A 205 10.28 14.69 7.53
C CYS A 205 8.96 14.31 6.85
N HIS A 206 8.05 13.63 7.56
CA HIS A 206 6.78 13.13 7.04
C HIS A 206 5.59 14.09 7.25
N THR A 207 5.90 15.39 7.36
CA THR A 207 4.96 16.50 7.29
C THR A 207 5.59 17.64 6.51
N LEU A 208 5.44 17.62 5.19
CA LEU A 208 6.05 18.60 4.30
C LEU A 208 5.02 19.62 3.83
N PHE A 209 5.35 20.88 4.11
CA PHE A 209 4.75 22.03 3.47
C PHE A 209 5.75 22.69 2.52
N THR A 210 5.30 23.01 1.32
CA THR A 210 6.08 23.73 0.32
C THR A 210 5.43 25.04 -0.04
N ASP A 211 6.26 26.04 -0.34
CA ASP A 211 5.80 27.33 -0.82
C ASP A 211 5.62 27.26 -2.34
N SER A 212 4.46 27.72 -2.80
CA SER A 212 4.17 27.88 -4.23
C SER A 212 4.72 29.20 -4.72
N VAL A 213 5.24 29.25 -5.94
CA VAL A 213 5.77 30.46 -6.57
C VAL A 213 5.16 30.73 -7.94
N ASP A 214 5.03 32.01 -8.29
CA ASP A 214 4.65 32.45 -9.63
C ASP A 214 5.83 32.42 -10.62
N GLU A 215 5.60 32.89 -11.86
CA GLU A 215 6.62 32.88 -12.93
C GLU A 215 7.80 33.81 -12.65
N THR A 216 7.66 34.70 -11.67
CA THR A 216 8.71 35.62 -11.22
C THR A 216 9.49 35.08 -10.02
N GLY A 217 9.11 33.91 -9.50
CA GLY A 217 9.68 33.30 -8.30
C GLY A 217 9.14 33.88 -7.00
N GLN A 218 8.06 34.67 -7.05
CA GLN A 218 7.43 35.23 -5.85
C GLN A 218 6.50 34.21 -5.21
N VAL A 219 6.58 34.03 -3.89
CA VAL A 219 5.70 33.13 -3.14
C VAL A 219 4.23 33.57 -3.25
N THR A 220 3.37 32.66 -3.69
CA THR A 220 1.92 32.88 -3.88
C THR A 220 1.04 32.08 -2.92
N GLY A 221 1.59 31.09 -2.22
CA GLY A 221 0.83 30.23 -1.33
C GLY A 221 1.69 29.20 -0.63
N ARG A 222 1.07 28.39 0.23
CA ARG A 222 1.69 27.27 0.93
C ARG A 222 0.81 26.03 0.77
N LEU A 223 1.41 24.92 0.38
CA LEU A 223 0.72 23.67 0.10
C LEU A 223 1.11 22.60 1.13
N PRO A 224 0.16 21.87 1.74
CA PRO A 224 0.44 20.62 2.45
C PRO A 224 0.79 19.51 1.44
N GLU A 225 2.02 19.50 0.94
CA GLU A 225 2.45 18.63 -0.16
C GLU A 225 2.43 17.15 0.23
N GLN A 226 2.93 16.82 1.43
CA GLN A 226 2.98 15.45 1.93
C GLN A 226 2.70 15.44 3.42
N THR A 227 1.51 15.00 3.84
CA THR A 227 1.08 15.08 5.24
C THR A 227 0.69 13.74 5.89
N PRO A 228 1.40 12.61 5.67
CA PRO A 228 1.05 11.32 6.27
C PRO A 228 0.92 11.35 7.80
N TYR A 229 1.75 12.12 8.51
CA TYR A 229 1.60 12.28 9.95
C TYR A 229 0.28 12.96 10.35
N LEU A 230 -0.13 14.01 9.62
CA LEU A 230 -1.40 14.70 9.92
C LEU A 230 -2.62 13.86 9.52
N GLU A 231 -2.49 13.07 8.44
CA GLU A 231 -3.48 12.05 8.07
C GLU A 231 -3.61 11.01 9.20
N TRP A 232 -2.50 10.58 9.81
CA TRP A 232 -2.47 9.69 10.98
C TRP A 232 -3.01 10.32 12.25
N LEU A 233 -2.66 11.57 12.53
CA LEU A 233 -3.13 12.30 13.70
C LEU A 233 -4.66 12.42 13.73
N ASN A 234 -5.29 12.49 12.55
CA ASN A 234 -6.74 12.53 12.39
C ASN A 234 -7.40 11.12 12.35
N SER A 235 -6.62 10.03 12.38
CA SER A 235 -7.17 8.67 12.39
C SER A 235 -7.57 8.19 13.80
N SER A 236 -8.09 6.97 13.92
CA SER A 236 -8.29 6.32 15.24
C SER A 236 -6.97 5.84 15.89
N TYR A 237 -5.89 5.73 15.12
CA TYR A 237 -4.67 5.01 15.49
C TYR A 237 -3.91 5.67 16.65
N PRO A 238 -3.80 7.02 16.76
CA PRO A 238 -3.23 7.65 17.95
C PRO A 238 -3.98 7.27 19.23
N GLY A 239 -5.31 7.15 19.17
CA GLY A 239 -6.15 6.75 20.31
C GLY A 239 -6.03 5.26 20.67
N GLU A 240 -5.49 4.45 19.76
CA GLU A 240 -5.23 3.01 19.92
C GLU A 240 -3.75 2.71 20.25
N ASP A 241 -2.93 3.76 20.42
CA ASP A 241 -1.47 3.68 20.60
C ASP A 241 -0.74 2.92 19.47
N ILE A 242 -1.24 3.07 18.24
CA ILE A 242 -0.61 2.52 17.03
C ILE A 242 0.22 3.63 16.39
N GLN A 243 1.52 3.59 16.64
CA GLN A 243 2.51 4.55 16.13
C GLN A 243 2.99 4.17 14.72
N CYS A 244 3.64 5.10 14.01
CA CYS A 244 4.31 4.82 12.73
C CYS A 244 5.26 3.62 12.85
N GLN A 245 6.02 3.56 13.95
CA GLN A 245 6.96 2.49 14.26
C GLN A 245 6.27 1.13 14.42
N THR A 246 5.01 1.08 14.89
CA THR A 246 4.27 -0.18 15.08
C THR A 246 4.16 -0.98 13.77
N CYS A 247 3.99 -0.28 12.64
CA CYS A 247 3.87 -0.91 11.31
C CYS A 247 5.18 -0.86 10.51
N HIS A 248 5.91 0.25 10.56
CA HIS A 248 7.10 0.46 9.71
C HIS A 248 8.42 0.01 10.36
N MET A 249 8.40 -0.25 11.67
CA MET A 249 9.52 -0.83 12.42
C MET A 249 9.04 -2.02 13.27
N PRO A 250 8.54 -3.10 12.65
CA PRO A 250 7.88 -4.17 13.37
C PRO A 250 8.80 -4.81 14.41
N VAL A 251 8.22 -5.13 15.56
CA VAL A 251 8.94 -5.67 16.71
C VAL A 251 9.36 -7.12 16.45
N GLU A 252 10.59 -7.45 16.84
CA GLU A 252 11.09 -8.82 16.86
C GLU A 252 10.46 -9.61 18.01
N SER A 253 10.13 -10.86 17.73
CA SER A 253 9.39 -11.74 18.64
C SER A 253 10.17 -12.12 19.91
N ALA A 254 11.51 -12.08 19.86
CA ALA A 254 12.39 -12.40 20.96
C ALA A 254 13.29 -11.21 21.32
N PRO A 255 13.77 -11.11 22.58
CA PRO A 255 14.82 -10.17 22.95
C PRO A 255 16.09 -10.39 22.12
N VAL A 256 16.76 -9.31 21.74
CA VAL A 256 17.95 -9.33 20.87
C VAL A 256 19.14 -8.65 21.56
N PRO A 257 20.35 -9.25 21.60
CA PRO A 257 21.56 -8.51 21.95
C PRO A 257 21.87 -7.48 20.86
N ILE A 258 21.88 -6.20 21.22
CA ILE A 258 21.78 -5.09 20.27
C ILE A 258 23.12 -4.66 19.63
N ALA A 259 24.23 -5.27 20.03
CA ALA A 259 25.54 -5.07 19.45
C ALA A 259 26.42 -6.30 19.66
N ASN A 260 27.42 -6.47 18.80
CA ASN A 260 28.44 -7.52 18.90
C ASN A 260 29.61 -7.15 19.83
N THR A 261 29.71 -5.86 20.18
CA THR A 261 30.82 -5.30 20.95
C THR A 261 30.27 -4.34 22.01
N PRO A 262 30.59 -4.54 23.31
CA PRO A 262 31.36 -5.67 23.85
C PRO A 262 30.58 -6.98 23.71
N ARG A 263 31.29 -8.11 23.76
CA ARG A 263 30.66 -9.42 23.56
C ARG A 263 29.78 -9.82 24.75
N GLY A 264 28.72 -10.57 24.45
CA GLY A 264 27.84 -11.13 25.48
C GLY A 264 26.99 -10.08 26.20
N LEU A 265 26.55 -9.04 25.48
CA LEU A 265 25.57 -8.09 25.99
C LEU A 265 24.25 -8.79 26.31
N ASP A 266 23.57 -8.29 27.35
CA ASP A 266 22.22 -8.71 27.66
C ASP A 266 21.27 -8.34 26.51
N ALA A 267 20.38 -9.28 26.17
CA ALA A 267 19.36 -9.06 25.16
C ALA A 267 18.32 -8.03 25.63
N ARG A 268 17.87 -7.17 24.72
CA ARG A 268 16.86 -6.13 24.99
C ARG A 268 15.56 -6.43 24.24
N ALA A 269 14.44 -6.03 24.83
CA ALA A 269 13.11 -6.11 24.23
C ALA A 269 12.27 -4.89 24.63
N PRO A 270 11.33 -4.44 23.78
CA PRO A 270 11.11 -4.87 22.39
C PRO A 270 12.28 -4.46 21.48
N PHE A 271 12.61 -5.24 20.45
CA PHE A 271 13.60 -4.88 19.43
C PHE A 271 12.90 -4.48 18.13
N TYR A 272 13.17 -3.28 17.63
CA TYR A 272 12.47 -2.73 16.46
C TYR A 272 13.30 -2.94 15.19
N ARG A 273 12.76 -3.68 14.23
CA ARG A 273 13.46 -3.92 12.95
C ARG A 273 13.42 -2.66 12.09
N HIS A 274 14.55 -2.28 11.53
CA HIS A 274 14.69 -1.07 10.71
C HIS A 274 14.19 -1.29 9.27
N GLU A 275 13.00 -1.86 9.13
CA GLU A 275 12.42 -2.25 7.83
C GLU A 275 12.08 -1.03 6.97
N PHE A 276 11.49 0.02 7.56
CA PHE A 276 11.13 1.30 6.94
C PHE A 276 10.47 1.17 5.56
N VAL A 277 9.71 0.10 5.35
CA VAL A 277 9.10 -0.16 4.06
C VAL A 277 7.91 0.76 3.83
N GLY A 278 7.84 1.32 2.63
CA GLY A 278 6.68 2.00 2.07
C GLY A 278 6.19 1.25 0.82
N GLY A 279 5.45 1.93 -0.06
CA GLY A 279 4.93 1.32 -1.30
C GLY A 279 5.93 1.20 -2.46
N ASN A 280 7.13 1.77 -2.37
CA ASN A 280 7.95 2.08 -3.56
C ASN A 280 8.82 0.92 -4.10
N ALA A 281 8.21 -0.25 -4.37
CA ALA A 281 8.90 -1.40 -4.95
C ALA A 281 9.56 -1.08 -6.31
N PHE A 282 8.95 -0.18 -7.09
CA PHE A 282 9.48 0.27 -8.37
C PHE A 282 10.84 0.95 -8.21
N MET A 283 10.94 2.02 -7.39
CA MET A 283 12.22 2.71 -7.21
C MET A 283 13.28 1.85 -6.51
N LEU A 284 12.88 0.94 -5.61
CA LEU A 284 13.80 -0.04 -5.05
C LEU A 284 14.40 -0.95 -6.13
N SER A 285 13.61 -1.31 -7.15
CA SER A 285 14.10 -2.10 -8.29
C SER A 285 15.03 -1.26 -9.17
N VAL A 286 14.68 0.00 -9.45
CA VAL A 286 15.56 0.94 -10.17
C VAL A 286 16.91 1.10 -9.47
N LEU A 287 16.91 1.30 -8.15
CA LEU A 287 18.13 1.42 -7.35
C LEU A 287 18.98 0.15 -7.39
N ARG A 288 18.34 -1.02 -7.25
CA ARG A 288 19.01 -2.33 -7.31
C ARG A 288 19.67 -2.56 -8.67
N ASP A 289 18.95 -2.28 -9.75
CA ASP A 289 19.36 -2.63 -11.11
C ASP A 289 20.39 -1.63 -11.67
N ASN A 290 20.53 -0.46 -11.04
CA ASN A 290 21.50 0.60 -11.40
C ASN A 290 22.49 0.91 -10.26
N ALA A 291 22.76 -0.09 -9.41
CA ALA A 291 23.50 0.06 -8.16
C ALA A 291 24.88 0.73 -8.31
N GLU A 292 25.64 0.32 -9.33
CA GLU A 292 26.99 0.84 -9.59
C GLU A 292 26.98 2.31 -10.02
N GLU A 293 26.11 2.67 -10.97
CA GLU A 293 25.99 4.06 -11.47
C GLU A 293 25.51 5.01 -10.38
N LEU A 294 24.63 4.54 -9.49
CA LEU A 294 24.05 5.34 -8.41
C LEU A 294 24.88 5.30 -7.11
N GLY A 295 25.96 4.52 -7.05
CA GLY A 295 26.80 4.39 -5.86
C GLY A 295 26.05 3.87 -4.63
N VAL A 296 25.04 3.01 -4.82
CA VAL A 296 24.31 2.41 -3.68
C VAL A 296 25.22 1.42 -2.95
N THR A 297 25.11 1.38 -1.62
CA THR A 297 25.96 0.48 -0.82
C THR A 297 25.32 -0.89 -0.63
N ALA A 298 24.00 -0.98 -0.74
CA ALA A 298 23.22 -2.20 -0.56
C ALA A 298 23.48 -3.23 -1.67
N GLU A 299 23.74 -4.47 -1.25
CA GLU A 299 23.73 -5.63 -2.17
C GLU A 299 22.32 -5.96 -2.67
N THR A 300 22.25 -6.71 -3.77
CA THR A 300 21.00 -7.24 -4.35
C THR A 300 20.12 -7.93 -3.32
N VAL A 301 20.68 -8.73 -2.40
CA VAL A 301 19.90 -9.43 -1.36
C VAL A 301 19.20 -8.47 -0.40
N HIS A 302 19.81 -7.32 -0.09
CA HIS A 302 19.18 -6.31 0.76
C HIS A 302 17.97 -5.71 0.04
N PHE A 303 18.13 -5.30 -1.23
CA PHE A 303 17.01 -4.78 -2.03
C PHE A 303 15.91 -5.81 -2.24
N ASP A 304 16.24 -7.05 -2.60
CA ASP A 304 15.25 -8.11 -2.81
C ASP A 304 14.45 -8.38 -1.52
N SER A 305 15.13 -8.36 -0.37
CA SER A 305 14.46 -8.50 0.93
C SER A 305 13.53 -7.31 1.24
N THR A 306 13.95 -6.08 0.93
CA THR A 306 13.13 -4.86 1.13
C THR A 306 11.94 -4.84 0.17
N ILE A 307 12.13 -5.15 -1.11
CA ILE A 307 11.05 -5.25 -2.10
C ILE A 307 10.02 -6.30 -1.65
N ALA A 308 10.48 -7.46 -1.17
CA ALA A 308 9.58 -8.49 -0.65
C ALA A 308 8.80 -8.01 0.59
N ARG A 309 9.44 -7.28 1.51
CA ARG A 309 8.75 -6.65 2.66
C ARG A 309 7.74 -5.59 2.21
N THR A 310 8.10 -4.71 1.27
CA THR A 310 7.20 -3.71 0.67
C THR A 310 5.96 -4.35 0.08
N ARG A 311 6.10 -5.42 -0.72
CA ARG A 311 4.95 -6.13 -1.31
C ARG A 311 4.04 -6.76 -0.25
N ARG A 312 4.62 -7.34 0.81
CA ARG A 312 3.83 -7.88 1.93
C ARG A 312 3.06 -6.79 2.66
N MET A 313 3.71 -5.66 2.95
CA MET A 313 3.07 -4.51 3.60
C MET A 313 1.93 -3.94 2.73
N LEU A 314 2.17 -3.76 1.43
CA LEU A 314 1.12 -3.34 0.48
C LEU A 314 -0.06 -4.31 0.51
N ALA A 315 0.19 -5.62 0.47
CA ALA A 315 -0.86 -6.63 0.46
C ALA A 315 -1.72 -6.67 1.74
N SER A 316 -1.25 -6.10 2.85
CA SER A 316 -2.02 -5.95 4.10
C SER A 316 -2.67 -4.58 4.28
N SER A 317 -2.38 -3.61 3.39
CA SER A 317 -2.77 -2.20 3.59
C SER A 317 -4.24 -1.90 3.33
N ALA A 318 -4.92 -2.72 2.54
CA ALA A 318 -6.34 -2.57 2.24
C ALA A 318 -6.99 -3.89 1.83
N THR A 319 -8.32 -3.91 1.88
CA THR A 319 -9.13 -5.02 1.37
C THR A 319 -10.12 -4.53 0.33
N VAL A 320 -10.47 -5.41 -0.62
CA VAL A 320 -11.49 -5.15 -1.64
C VAL A 320 -12.55 -6.26 -1.61
N THR A 321 -13.82 -5.87 -1.66
CA THR A 321 -14.95 -6.79 -1.80
C THR A 321 -15.84 -6.39 -2.97
N ALA A 322 -16.59 -7.35 -3.51
CA ALA A 322 -17.48 -7.13 -4.63
C ALA A 322 -18.82 -7.85 -4.39
N GLU A 323 -19.91 -7.11 -4.54
CA GLU A 323 -21.28 -7.58 -4.34
C GLU A 323 -22.06 -7.45 -5.66
N PRO A 324 -22.02 -8.48 -6.52
CA PRO A 324 -22.76 -8.48 -7.77
C PRO A 324 -24.26 -8.76 -7.55
N ILE A 325 -25.12 -7.96 -8.18
CA ILE A 325 -26.57 -8.09 -8.21
C ILE A 325 -27.03 -8.00 -9.67
N TRP A 326 -27.78 -9.00 -10.08
CA TRP A 326 -28.34 -9.07 -11.42
C TRP A 326 -29.70 -8.37 -11.50
N ASP A 327 -29.86 -7.44 -12.46
CA ASP A 327 -31.13 -6.75 -12.75
C ASP A 327 -31.57 -6.99 -14.21
N GLY A 328 -31.51 -8.25 -14.65
CA GLY A 328 -31.98 -8.72 -15.95
C GLY A 328 -31.00 -8.46 -17.11
N ASP A 329 -30.76 -7.19 -17.45
CA ASP A 329 -29.86 -6.78 -18.55
C ASP A 329 -28.57 -6.09 -18.08
N THR A 330 -28.48 -5.85 -16.78
CA THR A 330 -27.40 -5.12 -16.14
C THR A 330 -26.93 -5.90 -14.92
N LEU A 331 -25.62 -6.10 -14.85
CA LEU A 331 -24.94 -6.54 -13.64
C LEU A 331 -24.52 -5.30 -12.86
N GLU A 332 -25.19 -5.02 -11.75
CA GLU A 332 -24.76 -4.01 -10.79
C GLU A 332 -23.76 -4.64 -9.82
N VAL A 333 -22.56 -4.09 -9.70
CA VAL A 333 -21.53 -4.58 -8.77
C VAL A 333 -21.16 -3.45 -7.82
N ALA A 334 -21.49 -3.60 -6.55
CA ALA A 334 -20.93 -2.72 -5.54
C ALA A 334 -19.54 -3.22 -5.14
N VAL A 335 -18.51 -2.41 -5.46
CA VAL A 335 -17.12 -2.67 -5.11
C VAL A 335 -16.74 -1.80 -3.92
N SER A 336 -16.39 -2.42 -2.80
CA SER A 336 -15.99 -1.70 -1.58
C SER A 336 -14.48 -1.82 -1.37
N VAL A 337 -13.83 -0.69 -1.09
CA VAL A 337 -12.41 -0.64 -0.71
C VAL A 337 -12.32 -0.16 0.73
N GLN A 338 -11.60 -0.90 1.58
CA GLN A 338 -11.35 -0.52 2.96
C GLN A 338 -9.85 -0.30 3.15
N ASN A 339 -9.49 0.89 3.64
CA ASN A 339 -8.13 1.23 4.03
C ASN A 339 -7.86 0.77 5.47
N TRP A 340 -6.75 0.06 5.67
CA TRP A 340 -6.25 -0.40 6.96
C TRP A 340 -4.90 0.25 7.34
N SER A 341 -4.43 1.20 6.55
CA SER A 341 -3.32 2.06 6.94
C SER A 341 -3.81 3.19 7.84
N GLY A 342 -2.92 3.66 8.73
CA GLY A 342 -3.21 4.77 9.63
C GLY A 342 -3.23 6.14 8.94
N HIS A 343 -3.00 6.21 7.63
CA HIS A 343 -2.96 7.45 6.85
C HIS A 343 -3.77 7.25 5.55
N LYS A 344 -3.80 8.22 4.62
CA LYS A 344 -4.52 8.06 3.35
C LYS A 344 -3.92 6.91 2.52
N LEU A 345 -4.74 6.30 1.66
CA LEU A 345 -4.32 5.30 0.69
C LEU A 345 -4.49 5.83 -0.76
N PRO A 346 -3.40 6.02 -1.51
CA PRO A 346 -1.99 6.00 -1.08
C PRO A 346 -1.54 7.36 -0.48
N THR A 347 -0.78 7.37 0.63
CA THR A 347 -0.26 8.62 1.21
C THR A 347 1.02 9.13 0.51
N GLY A 348 1.45 10.35 0.86
CA GLY A 348 2.75 10.93 0.50
C GLY A 348 2.77 11.56 -0.89
N TYR A 349 3.90 11.38 -1.59
CA TYR A 349 4.22 12.07 -2.83
C TYR A 349 3.14 11.96 -3.93
N PRO A 350 2.76 13.05 -4.62
CA PRO A 350 1.63 13.12 -5.56
C PRO A 350 1.87 12.44 -6.92
N SER A 351 2.91 11.61 -7.05
CA SER A 351 3.10 10.69 -8.19
C SER A 351 2.33 9.38 -8.03
N ARG A 352 1.87 9.09 -6.80
CA ARG A 352 1.29 7.80 -6.41
C ARG A 352 -0.19 7.73 -6.79
N ARG A 353 -0.63 6.55 -7.20
CA ARG A 353 -2.05 6.27 -7.45
C ARG A 353 -2.44 4.86 -7.03
N VAL A 354 -3.69 4.71 -6.62
CA VAL A 354 -4.38 3.42 -6.48
C VAL A 354 -5.59 3.43 -7.41
N TRP A 355 -5.94 2.32 -8.04
CA TRP A 355 -7.17 2.23 -8.83
C TRP A 355 -7.81 0.85 -8.74
N LEU A 356 -9.07 0.80 -9.15
CA LEU A 356 -9.82 -0.43 -9.33
C LEU A 356 -9.68 -0.93 -10.77
N GLU A 357 -9.17 -2.15 -10.93
CA GLU A 357 -9.33 -2.91 -12.16
C GLU A 357 -10.50 -3.89 -11.99
N VAL A 358 -11.51 -3.79 -12.84
CA VAL A 358 -12.71 -4.64 -12.80
C VAL A 358 -12.87 -5.34 -14.13
N LYS A 359 -12.83 -6.67 -14.08
CA LYS A 359 -12.91 -7.53 -15.25
C LYS A 359 -14.06 -8.52 -15.11
N LEU A 360 -14.96 -8.51 -16.08
CA LEU A 360 -16.05 -9.49 -16.20
C LEU A 360 -15.78 -10.40 -17.39
N GLN A 361 -15.72 -11.70 -17.16
CA GLN A 361 -15.46 -12.69 -18.19
C GLN A 361 -16.53 -13.77 -18.24
N ARG A 362 -16.78 -14.33 -19.41
CA ARG A 362 -17.54 -15.58 -19.54
C ARG A 362 -16.69 -16.79 -19.14
N PRO A 363 -17.30 -17.93 -18.80
CA PRO A 363 -16.58 -19.19 -18.59
C PRO A 363 -15.71 -19.64 -19.77
N SER A 364 -15.98 -19.15 -20.99
CA SER A 364 -15.15 -19.37 -22.17
C SER A 364 -13.82 -18.60 -22.16
N GLY A 365 -13.64 -17.65 -21.23
CA GLY A 365 -12.52 -16.70 -21.18
C GLY A 365 -12.74 -15.42 -21.99
N GLU A 366 -13.89 -15.28 -22.66
CA GLU A 366 -14.26 -14.05 -23.37
C GLU A 366 -14.48 -12.90 -22.37
N THR A 367 -13.82 -11.77 -22.57
CA THR A 367 -13.96 -10.58 -21.73
C THR A 367 -15.15 -9.75 -22.20
N VAL A 368 -16.07 -9.45 -21.28
CA VAL A 368 -17.32 -8.71 -21.51
C VAL A 368 -17.23 -7.28 -21.01
N PHE A 369 -16.45 -7.07 -19.95
CA PHE A 369 -16.16 -5.76 -19.40
C PHE A 369 -14.74 -5.74 -18.83
N HIS A 370 -13.96 -4.71 -19.12
CA HIS A 370 -12.64 -4.48 -18.51
C HIS A 370 -12.38 -2.99 -18.29
N SER A 371 -12.63 -2.51 -17.07
CA SER A 371 -12.24 -1.18 -16.61
C SER A 371 -10.92 -1.25 -15.83
N GLY A 372 -10.09 -0.20 -15.93
CA GLY A 372 -8.81 -0.12 -15.21
C GLY A 372 -7.70 -0.98 -15.81
N ALA A 373 -7.86 -1.41 -17.06
CA ALA A 373 -6.83 -2.11 -17.82
C ALA A 373 -5.58 -1.22 -18.00
N TRP A 374 -4.40 -1.85 -18.00
CA TRP A 374 -3.10 -1.17 -18.12
C TRP A 374 -2.17 -1.93 -19.08
N ASN A 375 -1.12 -1.28 -19.57
CA ASN A 375 -0.13 -1.86 -20.48
C ASN A 375 1.25 -2.05 -19.83
N ALA A 376 2.20 -2.68 -20.51
CA ALA A 376 3.54 -2.95 -19.96
C ALA A 376 4.33 -1.72 -19.48
N SER A 377 4.00 -0.50 -19.93
CA SER A 377 4.60 0.75 -19.42
C SER A 377 3.99 1.23 -18.10
N GLY A 378 2.99 0.51 -17.57
CA GLY A 378 2.23 0.91 -16.39
C GLY A 378 1.16 1.97 -16.67
N SER A 379 0.88 2.27 -17.94
CA SER A 379 -0.11 3.25 -18.37
C SER A 379 -1.50 2.64 -18.43
N LEU A 380 -2.52 3.34 -17.94
CA LEU A 380 -3.92 2.94 -18.06
C LEU A 380 -4.37 3.08 -19.52
N LEU A 381 -5.13 2.11 -20.02
CA LEU A 381 -5.70 2.15 -21.37
C LEU A 381 -6.85 3.17 -21.50
N ALA A 382 -7.46 3.54 -20.37
CA ALA A 382 -8.47 4.58 -20.25
C ALA A 382 -8.36 5.29 -18.88
N GLY A 383 -8.80 6.54 -18.80
CA GLY A 383 -8.75 7.30 -17.56
C GLY A 383 -7.36 7.87 -17.23
N GLU A 384 -6.57 8.21 -18.25
CA GLU A 384 -5.25 8.83 -18.06
C GLU A 384 -5.20 10.32 -18.46
N GLY A 385 -6.35 10.94 -18.75
CA GLY A 385 -6.42 12.31 -19.25
C GLY A 385 -6.57 13.36 -18.13
N GLY A 386 -5.48 13.99 -17.73
CA GLY A 386 -5.51 15.18 -16.85
C GLY A 386 -6.19 14.93 -15.50
N LEU A 387 -7.27 15.66 -15.21
CA LEU A 387 -8.03 15.58 -13.96
C LEU A 387 -9.19 14.57 -14.09
N GLU A 388 -8.93 13.29 -13.83
CA GLU A 388 -10.01 12.29 -13.75
C GLU A 388 -10.87 12.50 -12.49
N PRO A 389 -12.21 12.59 -12.61
CA PRO A 389 -13.07 12.78 -11.45
C PRO A 389 -13.11 11.53 -10.56
N HIS A 390 -13.35 11.73 -9.26
CA HIS A 390 -13.85 10.65 -8.40
C HIS A 390 -15.21 10.14 -8.93
N ARG A 391 -15.40 8.82 -8.93
CA ARG A 391 -16.55 8.13 -9.53
C ARG A 391 -17.25 7.23 -8.50
N ASP A 392 -18.43 7.65 -8.08
CA ASP A 392 -19.39 6.80 -7.34
C ASP A 392 -19.97 5.70 -8.24
N VAL A 393 -20.20 6.01 -9.54
CA VAL A 393 -20.82 5.09 -10.49
C VAL A 393 -20.05 5.00 -11.80
N ILE A 394 -19.70 3.78 -12.20
CA ILE A 394 -19.02 3.44 -13.47
C ILE A 394 -19.96 2.66 -14.37
N ARG A 395 -20.10 3.09 -15.63
CA ARG A 395 -21.02 2.50 -16.63
C ARG A 395 -20.34 2.04 -17.92
N SER A 396 -19.03 2.26 -18.04
CA SER A 396 -18.26 1.98 -19.25
C SER A 396 -16.83 1.64 -18.89
N GLU A 397 -16.20 0.78 -19.69
CA GLU A 397 -14.78 0.38 -19.59
C GLU A 397 -13.82 1.56 -19.65
N ASN A 398 -14.22 2.66 -20.30
CA ASN A 398 -13.42 3.88 -20.41
C ASN A 398 -13.43 4.75 -19.15
N GLN A 399 -14.16 4.35 -18.10
CA GLN A 399 -14.23 5.03 -16.83
C GLN A 399 -13.51 4.20 -15.78
N VAL A 400 -12.60 4.80 -15.03
CA VAL A 400 -11.80 4.14 -14.00
C VAL A 400 -11.94 4.92 -12.70
N GLN A 401 -12.08 4.23 -11.56
CA GLN A 401 -11.93 4.84 -10.26
C GLN A 401 -10.45 4.88 -9.89
N ILE A 402 -9.90 6.09 -9.81
CA ILE A 402 -8.49 6.34 -9.47
C ILE A 402 -8.45 7.19 -8.20
N TYR A 403 -7.83 6.65 -7.16
CA TYR A 403 -7.53 7.29 -5.89
C TYR A 403 -6.12 7.90 -5.97
N GLU A 404 -6.07 9.23 -6.00
CA GLU A 404 -4.83 9.99 -6.21
C GLU A 404 -5.00 11.43 -5.73
N SER A 405 -3.87 12.12 -5.62
CA SER A 405 -3.85 13.58 -5.59
C SER A 405 -3.51 14.15 -6.97
N VAL A 406 -4.17 15.26 -7.31
CA VAL A 406 -3.89 16.06 -8.50
C VAL A 406 -3.72 17.51 -8.07
N LEU A 407 -2.53 18.04 -8.30
CA LEU A 407 -2.16 19.39 -7.92
C LEU A 407 -2.60 20.41 -8.97
N GLY A 408 -2.92 21.61 -8.51
CA GLY A 408 -3.32 22.74 -9.33
C GLY A 408 -2.45 23.96 -9.11
N THR A 409 -2.24 24.72 -10.18
CA THR A 409 -1.69 26.08 -10.11
C THR A 409 -2.70 27.05 -9.46
N PRO A 410 -2.30 28.29 -9.14
CA PRO A 410 -3.24 29.32 -8.70
C PRO A 410 -4.37 29.61 -9.71
N SER A 411 -4.14 29.39 -11.01
CA SER A 411 -5.17 29.54 -12.06
C SER A 411 -6.14 28.36 -12.16
N GLY A 412 -5.87 27.25 -11.47
CA GLY A 412 -6.69 26.04 -11.51
C GLY A 412 -6.28 25.02 -12.59
N ASP A 413 -5.11 25.20 -13.21
CA ASP A 413 -4.58 24.27 -14.20
C ASP A 413 -3.84 23.11 -13.51
N VAL A 414 -3.95 21.89 -14.05
CA VAL A 414 -3.20 20.73 -13.53
C VAL A 414 -1.70 21.00 -13.66
N THR A 415 -0.95 20.71 -12.61
CA THR A 415 0.52 20.82 -12.60
C THR A 415 1.16 19.59 -11.97
N TYR A 416 2.31 19.20 -12.50
CA TYR A 416 3.23 18.23 -11.87
C TYR A 416 4.46 18.93 -11.27
N GLY A 417 4.64 20.22 -11.52
CA GLY A 417 5.63 21.08 -10.84
C GLY A 417 5.20 21.38 -9.41
N LEU A 418 6.05 21.02 -8.43
CA LEU A 418 5.76 21.16 -7.00
C LEU A 418 5.73 22.62 -6.60
N LEU A 419 6.72 23.41 -7.03
CA LEU A 419 6.77 24.85 -6.75
C LEU A 419 5.65 25.62 -7.44
N ARG A 420 5.01 25.06 -8.48
CA ARG A 420 3.88 25.69 -9.15
C ARG A 420 2.54 25.34 -8.50
N ALA A 421 2.50 24.32 -7.66
CA ALA A 421 1.28 23.82 -7.05
C ALA A 421 0.89 24.66 -5.84
N SER A 422 -0.33 25.19 -5.83
CA SER A 422 -0.88 26.00 -4.74
C SER A 422 -2.15 25.44 -4.12
N GLN A 423 -2.71 24.38 -4.72
CA GLN A 423 -3.94 23.73 -4.26
C GLN A 423 -4.00 22.29 -4.77
N TYR A 424 -4.89 21.51 -4.16
CA TYR A 424 -5.34 20.24 -4.71
C TYR A 424 -6.59 20.48 -5.56
N LEU A 425 -6.56 20.07 -6.83
CA LEU A 425 -7.76 20.03 -7.69
C LEU A 425 -8.60 18.78 -7.41
N LYS A 426 -7.94 17.74 -6.91
CA LYS A 426 -8.52 16.48 -6.45
C LYS A 426 -7.60 15.89 -5.39
N ASP A 427 -8.21 15.41 -4.34
CA ASP A 427 -7.59 14.49 -3.38
C ASP A 427 -8.70 13.55 -2.90
N ASN A 428 -8.85 12.43 -3.61
CA ASN A 428 -9.78 11.38 -3.25
C ASN A 428 -9.04 10.15 -2.71
N ARG A 429 -7.79 10.30 -2.24
CA ARG A 429 -7.08 9.21 -1.57
C ARG A 429 -7.91 8.77 -0.36
N ILE A 430 -8.09 7.46 -0.17
CA ILE A 430 -9.03 6.94 0.83
C ILE A 430 -8.47 7.26 2.23
N PRO A 431 -9.17 8.03 3.09
CA PRO A 431 -8.70 8.35 4.44
C PRO A 431 -8.54 7.10 5.32
N PRO A 432 -7.81 7.20 6.44
CA PRO A 432 -7.76 6.11 7.43
C PRO A 432 -9.07 6.01 8.22
N VAL A 433 -9.26 4.87 8.90
CA VAL A 433 -10.38 4.70 9.84
C VAL A 433 -10.31 5.78 10.92
N GLY A 434 -11.47 6.37 11.24
CA GLY A 434 -11.60 7.44 12.24
C GLY A 434 -11.40 8.86 11.71
N TRP A 435 -10.88 9.04 10.49
CA TRP A 435 -10.66 10.37 9.89
C TRP A 435 -11.95 11.17 9.74
N LYS A 436 -11.92 12.44 10.15
CA LYS A 436 -13.05 13.37 10.01
C LYS A 436 -12.60 14.72 9.48
N ALA A 437 -13.49 15.38 8.73
CA ALA A 437 -13.24 16.72 8.20
C ALA A 437 -13.07 17.77 9.32
N ASP A 438 -13.77 17.60 10.44
CA ASP A 438 -13.69 18.45 11.64
C ASP A 438 -12.69 17.93 12.70
N GLY A 439 -11.90 16.90 12.35
CA GLY A 439 -10.87 16.32 13.21
C GLY A 439 -9.57 17.12 13.25
N PRO A 440 -8.57 16.67 14.04
CA PRO A 440 -7.26 17.30 14.11
C PRO A 440 -6.65 17.49 12.72
N ARG A 441 -6.24 18.72 12.40
CA ARG A 441 -5.58 19.07 11.12
C ARG A 441 -6.39 18.62 9.89
N GLY A 442 -7.72 18.60 9.98
CA GLY A 442 -8.61 18.21 8.89
C GLY A 442 -8.42 19.02 7.61
N GLU A 443 -8.07 20.30 7.72
CA GLU A 443 -7.77 21.18 6.58
C GLU A 443 -6.47 20.77 5.85
N ASP A 444 -5.41 20.38 6.57
CA ASP A 444 -4.12 19.98 5.98
C ASP A 444 -4.13 18.55 5.40
N ALA A 445 -5.16 17.77 5.76
CA ALA A 445 -5.38 16.41 5.29
C ALA A 445 -6.73 16.29 4.56
N ALA A 446 -7.26 17.38 4.01
CA ALA A 446 -8.60 17.46 3.46
C ALA A 446 -8.82 16.49 2.28
N VAL A 447 -10.07 16.03 2.13
CA VAL A 447 -10.54 15.37 0.90
C VAL A 447 -10.98 16.47 -0.06
N GLU A 448 -10.56 16.40 -1.31
CA GLU A 448 -10.75 17.47 -2.28
C GLU A 448 -11.40 16.98 -3.57
N GLY A 449 -12.23 17.84 -4.16
CA GLY A 449 -13.00 17.54 -5.36
C GLY A 449 -14.25 16.69 -5.09
N ARG A 450 -14.67 15.87 -6.08
CA ARG A 450 -16.00 15.23 -6.08
C ARG A 450 -16.24 14.23 -4.95
N ALA A 451 -15.19 13.67 -4.35
CA ALA A 451 -15.30 12.74 -3.23
C ALA A 451 -15.98 13.38 -1.99
N THR A 452 -15.85 14.70 -1.81
CA THR A 452 -16.50 15.44 -0.71
C THR A 452 -18.03 15.37 -0.74
N SER A 453 -18.60 15.18 -1.93
CA SER A 453 -20.04 15.10 -2.17
C SER A 453 -20.55 13.67 -2.33
N ASP A 454 -19.66 12.68 -2.26
CA ASP A 454 -20.04 11.27 -2.31
C ASP A 454 -20.61 10.83 -0.95
N GLY A 455 -21.82 10.27 -0.98
CA GLY A 455 -22.54 9.81 0.22
C GLY A 455 -21.97 8.53 0.84
N ASN A 456 -21.10 7.81 0.13
CA ASN A 456 -20.50 6.56 0.57
C ASN A 456 -18.97 6.62 0.72
N PHE A 457 -18.32 7.69 0.25
CA PHE A 457 -16.88 7.92 0.45
C PHE A 457 -16.60 8.35 1.89
N ASN A 458 -15.74 7.58 2.58
CA ASN A 458 -15.41 7.72 3.99
C ASN A 458 -16.64 7.80 4.92
N ARG A 459 -17.78 7.22 4.52
CA ARG A 459 -19.03 7.24 5.28
C ARG A 459 -19.54 5.84 5.53
N GLY A 460 -19.91 5.57 6.77
CA GLY A 460 -20.54 4.32 7.21
C GLY A 460 -21.81 4.55 8.02
N ALA A 461 -22.31 3.49 8.67
CA ALA A 461 -23.54 3.55 9.46
C ALA A 461 -23.50 4.56 10.61
N ILE A 462 -22.30 4.89 11.10
CA ILE A 462 -22.06 5.81 12.22
C ILE A 462 -21.62 7.21 11.79
N GLY A 463 -21.64 7.51 10.49
CA GLY A 463 -21.22 8.81 9.93
C GLY A 463 -19.88 8.74 9.20
N GLU A 464 -19.17 9.87 9.19
CA GLU A 464 -17.84 10.01 8.58
C GLU A 464 -16.76 9.25 9.39
N GLY A 465 -15.73 8.77 8.71
CA GLY A 465 -14.58 8.08 9.31
C GLY A 465 -14.60 6.57 9.13
N SER A 466 -15.27 6.05 8.10
CA SER A 466 -15.22 4.62 7.78
C SER A 466 -13.87 4.15 7.23
N GLY A 467 -13.05 5.06 6.69
CA GLY A 467 -11.81 4.74 6.01
C GLY A 467 -12.03 3.90 4.74
N SER A 468 -13.16 4.09 4.06
CA SER A 468 -13.58 3.25 2.93
C SER A 468 -14.19 4.05 1.78
N ASP A 469 -14.31 3.42 0.62
CA ASP A 469 -15.09 3.90 -0.53
C ASP A 469 -15.96 2.77 -1.09
N ARG A 470 -17.11 3.10 -1.70
CA ARG A 470 -17.98 2.11 -2.36
C ARG A 470 -18.38 2.56 -3.76
N VAL A 471 -17.77 1.97 -4.77
CA VAL A 471 -18.02 2.28 -6.17
C VAL A 471 -19.00 1.30 -6.79
N THR A 472 -20.04 1.80 -7.45
CA THR A 472 -21.04 1.00 -8.14
C THR A 472 -20.73 0.87 -9.62
N TYR A 473 -20.46 -0.34 -10.10
CA TYR A 473 -20.34 -0.64 -11.52
C TYR A 473 -21.70 -1.08 -12.06
N ARG A 474 -22.15 -0.53 -13.18
CA ARG A 474 -23.34 -0.96 -13.90
C ARG A 474 -22.92 -1.46 -15.28
N ILE A 475 -22.73 -2.77 -15.38
CA ILE A 475 -22.15 -3.43 -16.53
C ILE A 475 -23.30 -4.02 -17.36
N PRO A 476 -23.48 -3.61 -18.63
CA PRO A 476 -24.42 -4.28 -19.53
C PRO A 476 -24.01 -5.75 -19.70
N ALA A 477 -24.84 -6.67 -19.24
CA ALA A 477 -24.57 -8.09 -19.30
C ALA A 477 -25.90 -8.83 -19.45
N GLY A 478 -26.03 -9.67 -20.48
CA GLY A 478 -27.22 -10.53 -20.66
C GLY A 478 -27.13 -11.80 -19.81
N ASP A 479 -28.23 -12.53 -19.65
CA ASP A 479 -28.26 -13.74 -18.81
C ASP A 479 -27.10 -14.70 -19.11
N GLY A 480 -26.43 -15.18 -18.06
CA GLY A 480 -25.31 -16.10 -18.21
C GLY A 480 -24.53 -16.31 -16.93
N GLY A 481 -23.56 -17.23 -16.98
CA GLY A 481 -22.50 -17.33 -15.99
C GLY A 481 -21.37 -16.38 -16.34
N TYR A 482 -20.77 -15.74 -15.34
CA TYR A 482 -19.60 -14.89 -15.45
C TYR A 482 -18.64 -15.12 -14.29
N LEU A 483 -17.36 -14.83 -14.53
CA LEU A 483 -16.36 -14.62 -13.51
C LEU A 483 -16.09 -13.13 -13.42
N LEU A 484 -16.39 -12.54 -12.25
CA LEU A 484 -16.04 -11.17 -11.92
C LEU A 484 -14.73 -11.19 -11.14
N GLU A 485 -13.71 -10.52 -11.64
CA GLU A 485 -12.45 -10.28 -10.96
C GLU A 485 -12.32 -8.78 -10.66
N VAL A 486 -11.94 -8.46 -9.43
CA VAL A 486 -11.67 -7.08 -9.00
C VAL A 486 -10.29 -7.04 -8.35
N ASN A 487 -9.40 -6.20 -8.88
CA ASN A 487 -8.09 -5.93 -8.32
C ASN A 487 -8.01 -4.49 -7.82
N LEU A 488 -7.41 -4.29 -6.65
CA LEU A 488 -6.95 -3.00 -6.17
C LEU A 488 -5.46 -2.90 -6.46
N LEU A 489 -5.11 -2.01 -7.39
CA LEU A 489 -3.75 -1.89 -7.94
C LEU A 489 -3.11 -0.58 -7.48
N TYR A 490 -1.81 -0.61 -7.21
CA TYR A 490 -1.01 0.53 -6.75
C TYR A 490 0.17 0.78 -7.67
N GLN A 491 0.45 2.05 -7.93
CA GLN A 491 1.64 2.47 -8.67
C GLN A 491 2.30 3.66 -7.95
N SER A 492 3.63 3.56 -7.76
CA SER A 492 4.41 4.59 -7.06
C SER A 492 4.68 5.80 -7.95
N VAL A 493 4.93 5.56 -9.24
CA VAL A 493 5.32 6.56 -10.22
C VAL A 493 4.39 6.44 -11.41
N ARG A 494 3.40 7.34 -11.52
CA ARG A 494 2.46 7.32 -12.65
C ARG A 494 3.11 7.85 -13.95
N PRO A 495 2.82 7.26 -15.13
CA PRO A 495 3.41 7.67 -16.41
C PRO A 495 3.26 9.16 -16.74
N ASN A 496 2.10 9.75 -16.47
CA ASN A 496 1.84 11.17 -16.75
C ASN A 496 2.77 12.11 -15.96
N TYR A 497 3.14 11.70 -14.75
CA TYR A 497 4.05 12.48 -13.90
C TYR A 497 5.47 12.45 -14.49
N VAL A 498 5.95 11.29 -14.95
CA VAL A 498 7.29 11.20 -15.56
C VAL A 498 7.35 11.79 -16.96
N ALA A 499 6.24 11.75 -17.72
CA ALA A 499 6.17 12.41 -19.02
C ALA A 499 6.35 13.93 -18.91
N ASP A 500 5.84 14.57 -17.86
CA ASP A 500 6.13 15.98 -17.55
C ASP A 500 7.60 16.17 -17.16
N LEU A 501 8.12 15.30 -16.29
CA LEU A 501 9.51 15.34 -15.83
C LEU A 501 10.53 15.21 -16.98
N PHE A 502 10.28 14.32 -17.94
CA PHE A 502 11.14 14.10 -19.11
C PHE A 502 11.07 15.23 -20.13
N GLY A 503 10.20 16.23 -19.93
CA GLY A 503 10.20 17.45 -20.73
C GLY A 503 11.34 18.43 -20.39
N TYR A 504 12.09 18.19 -19.31
CA TYR A 504 13.17 19.06 -18.85
C TYR A 504 14.55 18.56 -19.31
N ASP A 505 15.38 19.48 -19.81
CA ASP A 505 16.73 19.18 -20.33
C ASP A 505 17.77 19.30 -19.21
N THR A 506 17.94 18.23 -18.42
CA THR A 506 18.98 18.11 -17.39
C THR A 506 19.60 16.72 -17.38
N GLU A 507 20.88 16.62 -16.98
CA GLU A 507 21.58 15.32 -16.91
C GLU A 507 20.90 14.32 -15.95
N ALA A 508 20.33 14.81 -14.84
CA ALA A 508 19.65 13.97 -13.87
C ALA A 508 18.32 13.42 -14.43
N VAL A 509 17.58 14.24 -15.20
CA VAL A 509 16.37 13.81 -15.90
C VAL A 509 16.70 12.77 -16.96
N ASP A 510 17.69 13.04 -17.83
CA ASP A 510 18.13 12.09 -18.86
C ASP A 510 18.56 10.75 -18.26
N ARG A 511 19.26 10.80 -17.11
CA ARG A 511 19.69 9.60 -16.39
C ARG A 511 18.50 8.81 -15.88
N PHE A 512 17.55 9.48 -15.22
CA PHE A 512 16.37 8.80 -14.69
C PHE A 512 15.46 8.26 -15.80
N GLU A 513 15.30 8.98 -16.92
CA GLU A 513 14.52 8.51 -18.07
C GLU A 513 15.05 7.17 -18.59
N ARG A 514 16.36 7.05 -18.82
CA ARG A 514 16.98 5.79 -19.25
C ARG A 514 16.71 4.64 -18.27
N MET A 515 16.83 4.91 -16.97
CA MET A 515 16.60 3.91 -15.92
C MET A 515 15.12 3.51 -15.82
N TYR A 516 14.21 4.47 -15.98
CA TYR A 516 12.76 4.27 -16.00
C TYR A 516 12.35 3.41 -17.20
N GLU A 517 12.83 3.73 -18.41
CA GLU A 517 12.53 2.97 -19.62
C GLU A 517 13.08 1.54 -19.60
N ALA A 518 14.19 1.32 -18.89
CA ALA A 518 14.78 0.00 -18.69
C ALA A 518 14.06 -0.85 -17.62
N THR A 519 13.16 -0.26 -16.84
CA THR A 519 12.51 -0.91 -15.70
C THR A 519 11.01 -1.07 -15.93
N GLU A 520 10.48 -2.28 -15.76
CA GLU A 520 9.03 -2.51 -15.87
C GLU A 520 8.27 -1.79 -14.73
N ASN A 521 7.44 -0.80 -15.08
CA ASN A 521 6.61 -0.04 -14.13
C ASN A 521 5.22 -0.68 -13.94
N ALA A 522 5.17 -2.01 -13.80
CA ALA A 522 3.93 -2.73 -13.52
C ALA A 522 3.38 -2.35 -12.13
N PRO A 523 2.06 -2.19 -11.98
CA PRO A 523 1.48 -1.92 -10.68
C PRO A 523 1.59 -3.12 -9.73
N GLU A 524 1.76 -2.81 -8.46
CA GLU A 524 1.71 -3.77 -7.38
C GLU A 524 0.25 -4.01 -6.98
N ARG A 525 -0.14 -5.28 -6.81
CA ARG A 525 -1.50 -5.63 -6.38
C ARG A 525 -1.60 -5.55 -4.86
N ILE A 526 -2.46 -4.66 -4.37
CA ILE A 526 -2.79 -4.55 -2.93
C ILE A 526 -3.73 -5.69 -2.53
N ALA A 527 -4.86 -5.81 -3.20
CA ALA A 527 -5.89 -6.80 -2.87
C ALA A 527 -6.62 -7.26 -4.13
N SER A 528 -7.26 -8.42 -4.05
CA SER A 528 -8.11 -8.94 -5.11
C SER A 528 -9.26 -9.77 -4.56
N THR A 529 -10.38 -9.75 -5.26
CA THR A 529 -11.48 -10.67 -5.05
C THR A 529 -12.00 -11.19 -6.38
N ALA A 530 -12.54 -12.40 -6.37
CA ALA A 530 -13.18 -13.01 -7.52
C ALA A 530 -14.51 -13.62 -7.11
N VAL A 531 -15.56 -13.38 -7.90
CA VAL A 531 -16.92 -13.84 -7.63
C VAL A 531 -17.47 -14.50 -8.89
N GLU A 532 -17.96 -15.73 -8.75
CA GLU A 532 -18.76 -16.36 -9.80
C GLU A 532 -20.16 -15.75 -9.79
N VAL A 533 -20.53 -15.10 -10.88
CA VAL A 533 -21.85 -14.53 -11.10
C VAL A 533 -22.62 -15.52 -11.96
N GLY A 534 -23.44 -16.35 -11.33
CA GLY A 534 -24.40 -17.18 -12.05
C GLY A 534 -25.74 -16.45 -12.16
N ALA A 535 -26.37 -16.49 -13.33
CA ALA A 535 -27.82 -16.58 -13.33
C ALA A 535 -28.18 -17.75 -12.41
N SER A 536 -28.97 -17.52 -11.36
CA SER A 536 -29.63 -18.62 -10.66
C SER A 536 -30.17 -19.55 -11.73
N VAL A 537 -29.79 -20.83 -11.71
CA VAL A 537 -30.30 -21.81 -12.65
C VAL A 537 -31.81 -21.89 -12.42
N SER A 538 -32.58 -21.06 -13.14
CA SER A 538 -33.94 -21.42 -13.47
C SER A 538 -33.80 -22.60 -14.41
N THR A 539 -34.24 -23.77 -13.97
CA THR A 539 -34.34 -24.95 -14.83
C THR A 539 -35.48 -24.77 -15.83
N ASP A 540 -35.45 -23.72 -16.63
CA ASP A 540 -36.39 -23.48 -17.72
C ASP A 540 -35.88 -24.17 -18.99
N GLY A 541 -35.91 -25.50 -18.96
CA GLY A 541 -35.94 -26.30 -20.19
C GLY A 541 -37.33 -26.21 -20.83
N PRO A 542 -37.44 -26.24 -22.17
CA PRO A 542 -38.74 -26.17 -22.85
C PRO A 542 -39.58 -27.40 -22.48
N GLY A 543 -40.54 -27.22 -21.56
CA GLY A 543 -41.46 -28.28 -21.12
C GLY A 543 -41.66 -28.41 -19.60
N LEU A 544 -40.93 -27.67 -18.76
CA LEU A 544 -41.19 -27.63 -17.31
C LEU A 544 -42.01 -26.38 -16.95
N PRO A 545 -43.00 -26.49 -16.02
CA PRO A 545 -43.79 -25.33 -15.60
C PRO A 545 -42.89 -24.33 -14.87
N LYS A 546 -43.02 -23.04 -15.24
CA LYS A 546 -42.32 -21.91 -14.63
C LYS A 546 -42.32 -22.05 -13.10
N LEU A 547 -41.14 -22.15 -12.50
CA LEU A 547 -41.00 -22.13 -11.04
C LEU A 547 -41.35 -20.71 -10.54
N PRO A 548 -42.19 -20.57 -9.50
CA PRO A 548 -42.38 -19.27 -8.86
C PRO A 548 -41.05 -18.83 -8.21
N ALA A 549 -40.66 -17.58 -8.49
CA ALA A 549 -39.29 -17.04 -8.39
C ALA A 549 -38.70 -16.84 -6.98
N ASN A 550 -39.28 -17.39 -5.90
CA ASN A 550 -39.17 -16.74 -4.59
C ASN A 550 -38.72 -17.66 -3.42
N LEU A 551 -38.12 -18.84 -3.68
CA LEU A 551 -37.50 -19.67 -2.62
C LEU A 551 -35.99 -19.46 -2.57
N GLN A 552 -35.51 -18.67 -1.60
CA GLN A 552 -34.08 -18.35 -1.42
C GLN A 552 -33.54 -19.00 -0.15
N VAL A 553 -32.29 -19.49 -0.21
CA VAL A 553 -31.58 -20.07 0.95
C VAL A 553 -30.25 -19.34 1.11
N TYR A 554 -30.02 -18.73 2.29
CA TYR A 554 -28.80 -17.98 2.58
C TYR A 554 -28.39 -18.11 4.05
N PRO A 555 -27.08 -18.11 4.38
CA PRO A 555 -25.95 -18.17 3.46
C PRO A 555 -25.89 -19.52 2.73
N ASN A 556 -25.34 -19.54 1.52
CA ASN A 556 -25.12 -20.76 0.76
C ASN A 556 -23.79 -20.62 -0.01
N PRO A 557 -22.70 -21.32 0.39
CA PRO A 557 -22.67 -22.41 1.37
C PRO A 557 -22.89 -21.98 2.83
N ALA A 558 -23.48 -22.84 3.65
CA ALA A 558 -23.72 -22.61 5.08
C ALA A 558 -22.78 -23.41 5.99
N ALA A 559 -22.34 -22.78 7.08
CA ALA A 559 -21.54 -23.41 8.13
C ALA A 559 -22.38 -23.74 9.37
N ASP A 560 -23.18 -22.79 9.87
CA ASP A 560 -23.85 -22.91 11.17
C ASP A 560 -25.39 -22.78 11.10
N GLY A 561 -25.95 -22.60 9.91
CA GLY A 561 -27.39 -22.48 9.71
C GLY A 561 -27.73 -21.85 8.37
N VAL A 562 -28.97 -22.04 7.92
CA VAL A 562 -29.52 -21.36 6.75
C VAL A 562 -30.83 -20.66 7.08
N TRP A 563 -31.05 -19.51 6.46
CA TRP A 563 -32.32 -18.82 6.38
C TRP A 563 -32.98 -19.15 5.06
N ILE A 564 -34.29 -19.40 5.12
CA ILE A 564 -35.11 -19.80 3.99
C ILE A 564 -36.17 -18.73 3.83
N ASN A 565 -36.01 -17.89 2.81
CA ASN A 565 -37.00 -16.89 2.45
C ASN A 565 -37.97 -17.48 1.43
N SER A 566 -39.26 -17.37 1.73
CA SER A 566 -40.34 -17.75 0.83
C SER A 566 -41.51 -16.78 0.97
N ASP A 567 -42.08 -16.38 -0.16
CA ASP A 567 -43.25 -15.51 -0.25
C ASP A 567 -44.57 -16.23 0.04
N ARG A 568 -44.58 -17.56 0.18
CA ARG A 568 -45.80 -18.37 0.34
C ARG A 568 -45.98 -18.84 1.77
N ARG A 569 -47.02 -18.32 2.41
CA ARG A 569 -47.39 -18.61 3.80
C ARG A 569 -48.18 -19.91 3.99
N ASP A 570 -48.64 -20.53 2.90
CA ASP A 570 -49.49 -21.73 2.85
C ASP A 570 -48.69 -23.04 2.58
N ALA A 571 -47.36 -22.97 2.61
CA ALA A 571 -46.48 -24.09 2.32
C ALA A 571 -45.71 -24.57 3.56
N GLN A 572 -45.21 -25.81 3.50
CA GLN A 572 -44.18 -26.32 4.39
C GLN A 572 -42.86 -26.43 3.62
N VAL A 573 -41.75 -26.21 4.31
CA VAL A 573 -40.41 -26.44 3.75
C VAL A 573 -39.90 -27.79 4.22
N VAL A 574 -39.40 -28.59 3.28
CA VAL A 574 -38.91 -29.95 3.48
C VAL A 574 -37.50 -30.04 2.92
N VAL A 575 -36.57 -30.54 3.73
CA VAL A 575 -35.18 -30.75 3.32
C VAL A 575 -34.97 -32.23 2.99
N PHE A 576 -34.33 -32.51 1.86
CA PHE A 576 -33.93 -33.84 1.43
C PHE A 576 -32.42 -33.93 1.24
N ASP A 577 -31.87 -35.12 1.42
CA ASP A 577 -30.51 -35.42 0.97
C ASP A 577 -30.49 -35.79 -0.52
N LEU A 578 -29.28 -35.97 -1.08
CA LEU A 578 -29.08 -36.37 -2.47
C LEU A 578 -29.64 -37.74 -2.84
N LEU A 579 -29.93 -38.60 -1.85
CA LEU A 579 -30.56 -39.90 -2.06
C LEU A 579 -32.09 -39.81 -2.05
N GLY A 580 -32.65 -38.59 -1.94
CA GLY A 580 -34.07 -38.34 -1.87
C GLY A 580 -34.70 -38.69 -0.52
N ARG A 581 -33.90 -38.91 0.53
CA ARG A 581 -34.40 -39.18 1.88
C ARG A 581 -34.73 -37.85 2.55
N ARG A 582 -35.91 -37.79 3.17
CA ARG A 582 -36.35 -36.61 3.93
C ARG A 582 -35.51 -36.46 5.19
N VAL A 583 -34.81 -35.35 5.30
CA VAL A 583 -33.92 -34.99 6.40
C VAL A 583 -34.70 -34.26 7.49
N ARG A 584 -35.54 -33.28 7.09
CA ARG A 584 -36.35 -32.50 8.03
C ARG A 584 -37.52 -31.80 7.36
N THR A 585 -38.52 -31.43 8.15
CA THR A 585 -39.52 -30.43 7.78
C THR A 585 -39.49 -29.28 8.76
N LEU A 586 -39.49 -28.07 8.21
CA LEU A 586 -39.29 -26.84 8.94
C LEU A 586 -40.63 -26.16 9.15
N SER A 587 -40.85 -25.71 10.38
CA SER A 587 -41.99 -24.89 10.78
C SER A 587 -41.69 -23.38 10.74
N GLY A 588 -40.46 -22.99 10.40
CA GLY A 588 -40.00 -21.61 10.37
C GLY A 588 -39.01 -21.35 9.23
N VAL A 589 -38.52 -20.11 9.15
CA VAL A 589 -37.63 -19.59 8.10
C VAL A 589 -36.15 -19.85 8.38
N HIS A 590 -35.81 -20.66 9.38
CA HIS A 590 -34.44 -20.97 9.75
C HIS A 590 -34.27 -22.47 9.94
N TRP A 591 -33.16 -23.00 9.42
CA TRP A 591 -32.70 -24.37 9.64
C TRP A 591 -31.31 -24.35 10.26
N ASP A 592 -31.22 -24.89 11.46
CA ASP A 592 -30.01 -25.07 12.29
C ASP A 592 -29.17 -26.29 11.87
N LEU A 593 -29.35 -26.78 10.65
CA LEU A 593 -28.62 -27.92 10.08
C LEU A 593 -28.78 -29.22 10.90
N THR A 594 -29.91 -29.41 11.58
CA THR A 594 -30.22 -30.66 12.29
C THR A 594 -31.32 -31.47 11.59
N ASP A 595 -31.29 -32.80 11.76
CA ASP A 595 -32.30 -33.73 11.25
C ASP A 595 -33.55 -33.80 12.17
N THR A 596 -34.50 -34.69 11.86
CA THR A 596 -35.70 -34.89 12.69
C THR A 596 -35.43 -35.39 14.12
N ALA A 597 -34.26 -35.98 14.38
CA ALA A 597 -33.85 -36.43 15.70
C ALA A 597 -33.06 -35.35 16.48
N GLY A 598 -32.85 -34.17 15.88
CA GLY A 598 -32.07 -33.08 16.47
C GLY A 598 -30.56 -33.25 16.35
N SER A 599 -30.08 -34.20 15.53
CA SER A 599 -28.65 -34.41 15.28
C SER A 599 -28.17 -33.54 14.12
N ARG A 600 -26.96 -32.97 14.22
CA ARG A 600 -26.36 -32.17 13.13
C ARG A 600 -26.17 -33.05 11.88
N VAL A 601 -26.56 -32.55 10.72
CA VAL A 601 -26.41 -33.26 9.45
C VAL A 601 -24.98 -33.12 8.94
N SER A 602 -24.52 -34.12 8.18
CA SER A 602 -23.17 -34.10 7.61
C SER A 602 -22.98 -32.98 6.57
N PRO A 603 -21.75 -32.50 6.37
CA PRO A 603 -21.42 -31.64 5.22
C PRO A 603 -21.84 -32.30 3.90
N GLY A 604 -22.35 -31.52 2.97
CA GLY A 604 -22.85 -32.02 1.70
C GLY A 604 -23.92 -31.16 1.06
N LEU A 605 -24.50 -31.69 -0.03
CA LEU A 605 -25.53 -31.01 -0.81
C LEU A 605 -26.92 -31.47 -0.35
N TYR A 606 -27.81 -30.51 -0.11
CA TYR A 606 -29.17 -30.74 0.36
C TYR A 606 -30.17 -30.03 -0.54
N LEU A 607 -31.30 -30.69 -0.80
CA LEU A 607 -32.41 -30.13 -1.57
C LEU A 607 -33.45 -29.55 -0.60
N VAL A 608 -33.70 -28.25 -0.71
CA VAL A 608 -34.74 -27.54 0.05
C VAL A 608 -35.96 -27.39 -0.84
N VAL A 609 -37.04 -28.07 -0.49
CA VAL A 609 -38.28 -28.15 -1.26
C VAL A 609 -39.39 -27.48 -0.49
N GLN A 610 -40.21 -26.71 -1.19
CA GLN A 610 -41.43 -26.14 -0.66
C GLN A 610 -42.64 -26.91 -1.22
N GLU A 611 -43.44 -27.46 -0.32
CA GLU A 611 -44.60 -28.31 -0.64
C GLU A 611 -45.89 -27.73 0.00
N PRO A 612 -47.07 -27.93 -0.61
CA PRO A 612 -48.34 -27.49 -0.01
C PRO A 612 -48.54 -28.14 1.37
N GLN A 613 -49.00 -27.37 2.36
CA GLN A 613 -49.44 -27.98 3.62
C GLN A 613 -50.68 -28.85 3.34
N SER A 614 -50.65 -30.12 3.72
CA SER A 614 -51.86 -30.94 3.72
C SER A 614 -52.77 -30.42 4.83
N ALA A 615 -53.83 -29.70 4.46
CA ALA A 615 -54.86 -29.33 5.41
C ALA A 615 -55.47 -30.60 6.02
N GLY A 616 -55.47 -30.67 7.36
CA GLY A 616 -56.29 -31.64 8.07
C GLY A 616 -57.73 -31.52 7.56
N THR A 617 -58.31 -32.69 7.23
CA THR A 617 -59.72 -32.96 6.90
C THR A 617 -60.61 -31.72 6.65
N HIS A 618 -60.95 -31.49 5.38
CA HIS A 618 -61.98 -30.56 4.86
C HIS A 618 -61.53 -29.27 4.12
N SER A 619 -60.40 -29.29 3.41
CA SER A 619 -60.22 -28.39 2.25
C SER A 619 -59.41 -29.08 1.15
N ALA A 620 -59.74 -28.78 -0.12
CA ALA A 620 -59.07 -29.37 -1.27
C ALA A 620 -57.58 -28.97 -1.29
N PRO A 621 -56.66 -29.92 -1.58
CA PRO A 621 -55.23 -29.59 -1.65
C PRO A 621 -54.99 -28.54 -2.74
N GLY A 622 -54.24 -27.49 -2.40
CA GLY A 622 -53.77 -26.53 -3.39
C GLY A 622 -53.01 -27.26 -4.48
N THR A 623 -53.48 -27.19 -5.72
CA THR A 623 -52.82 -27.76 -6.89
C THR A 623 -51.83 -26.74 -7.46
N TRP A 624 -50.66 -26.64 -6.84
CA TRP A 624 -49.55 -25.84 -7.34
C TRP A 624 -48.27 -26.66 -7.37
N PRO A 625 -47.38 -26.41 -8.35
CA PRO A 625 -46.13 -27.16 -8.49
C PRO A 625 -45.23 -26.97 -7.27
N ARG A 626 -44.52 -28.03 -6.88
CA ARG A 626 -43.47 -27.94 -5.85
C ARG A 626 -42.35 -27.03 -6.37
N SER A 627 -41.85 -26.12 -5.54
CA SER A 627 -40.62 -25.37 -5.81
C SER A 627 -39.47 -25.97 -5.02
N ALA A 628 -38.27 -25.99 -5.59
CA ALA A 628 -37.08 -26.54 -4.93
C ALA A 628 -35.85 -25.70 -5.24
N THR A 629 -34.93 -25.62 -4.29
CA THR A 629 -33.62 -24.99 -4.40
C THR A 629 -32.57 -25.83 -3.67
N VAL A 630 -31.28 -25.54 -3.88
CA VAL A 630 -30.16 -26.35 -3.37
C VAL A 630 -29.34 -25.55 -2.38
N THR A 631 -28.95 -26.17 -1.27
CA THR A 631 -27.99 -25.60 -0.31
C THR A 631 -26.79 -26.52 -0.12
N VAL A 632 -25.61 -25.92 0.00
CA VAL A 632 -24.34 -26.60 0.28
C VAL A 632 -23.99 -26.37 1.75
N LEU A 633 -23.77 -27.43 2.50
CA LEU A 633 -23.33 -27.38 3.89
C LEU A 633 -21.84 -27.71 3.97
N ARG A 634 -21.07 -26.87 4.66
CA ARG A 634 -19.63 -27.03 4.89
C ARG A 634 -19.33 -27.80 6.17
#